data_AF-A0A523SFL4-F1
#
_entry.id   AF-A0A523SFL4-F1
#
_cell.length_a   1.000
_cell.length_b   1.000
_cell.length_c   1.000
_cell.angle_alpha   90.00
_cell.angle_beta   90.00
_cell.angle_gamma   90.00
#
_symmetry.space_group_name_H-M   'P 1'
#
loop_
_entity.id
_entity.type
_entity.pdbx_description
1 polymer ?
#
loop_
_entity_poly.entity_id
_entity_poly.type
_entity_poly.pdbx_seq_one_letter_code
_entity_poly.pdbx_strand_id
1 'polypeptide(L)'
;MGEGTAGNIILTGFSYTGKTKVGQEVARRLGWSFVDIDEEIVRLWGKPIAEIFARDGESRFRELEREVLQRVCQEKEAVVSTGGGAIMNASNRELMMAGGVVICLEAKPATIYQRLLRDAEASDEQEVRPLLAGSDPLRRIEWLKGFRQPYYALSDWTVHTDNLTLEEAAEEVIRGWRYGGGKKRERIVLPSMADARESDAPYCEQQGAACVVTTATESYPVFVGWGFLDQLGKRMRNAGLQGRAHIVSDDRVFPLYGDRVKKILEEAGFAVDSMAVPQGERSKSFETAVSIYDWLVDRRAERGDSIVALGGGVVGDLAGFVAATFLRGLPLVQIPTSLVGMVDSAIGGKVGINHPEGKNLIGAFYQPRLVLADIQTLTTLLRRELVSGWAEVIKHAMIRDPRLLKLLEERSQELLKLEEQVTTEVVARSAAIKAGVVSEDEKELGIRIILNYGHTIAHGLEAATSYERFLHGEAVAIGMMGAAMISQQLGLLSQEVVQRQQALLQRFDLPTRCSDVDIERILRAMELDKKTGEEKVHWVLLAGVGQPVIRDDVPREVAVGVIRELLQS
;
A
#
# COMPACT_ATOMS: atom_id res chain seq x y z
N MET A 1 0.91 51.79 15.93
CA MET A 1 0.60 50.35 15.86
C MET A 1 1.07 49.91 14.48
N GLY A 2 2.13 49.09 14.42
CA GLY A 2 2.88 48.83 13.20
C GLY A 2 2.11 47.99 12.19
N GLU A 3 2.11 48.43 10.93
CA GLU A 3 1.63 47.73 9.75
C GLU A 3 2.41 46.41 9.56
N GLY A 4 1.79 45.29 9.93
CA GLY A 4 2.30 43.93 9.67
C GLY A 4 1.43 43.26 8.62
N THR A 5 1.97 43.12 7.40
CA THR A 5 1.52 42.30 6.25
C THR A 5 0.33 41.37 6.50
N ALA A 6 -0.88 41.80 6.13
CA ALA A 6 -2.08 40.96 6.15
C ALA A 6 -2.02 39.90 5.03
N GLY A 7 -1.70 38.66 5.39
CA GLY A 7 -1.82 37.49 4.50
C GLY A 7 -3.24 36.89 4.51
N ASN A 8 -3.53 36.02 3.55
CA ASN A 8 -4.83 35.35 3.41
C ASN A 8 -5.13 34.38 4.56
N ILE A 9 -6.39 33.97 4.70
CA ILE A 9 -6.79 32.83 5.54
C ILE A 9 -7.01 31.64 4.63
N ILE A 10 -6.30 30.53 4.86
CA ILE A 10 -6.42 29.33 4.03
C ILE A 10 -6.97 28.20 4.88
N LEU A 11 -8.19 27.77 4.60
CA LEU A 11 -8.90 26.73 5.32
C LEU A 11 -8.65 25.37 4.66
N THR A 12 -8.15 24.43 5.46
CA THR A 12 -7.95 23.03 5.09
C THR A 12 -8.65 22.11 6.08
N GLY A 13 -8.56 20.80 5.87
CA GLY A 13 -9.17 19.77 6.71
C GLY A 13 -10.09 18.85 5.94
N PHE A 14 -10.53 17.77 6.60
CA PHE A 14 -11.37 16.74 5.98
C PHE A 14 -12.68 17.32 5.43
N SER A 15 -13.29 16.68 4.43
CA SER A 15 -14.61 17.08 3.93
C SER A 15 -15.64 17.06 5.07
N TYR A 16 -16.66 17.91 5.04
CA TYR A 16 -17.69 18.01 6.09
C TYR A 16 -17.20 18.48 7.48
N THR A 17 -15.97 19.00 7.61
CA THR A 17 -15.55 19.73 8.84
C THR A 17 -16.10 21.15 8.91
N GLY A 18 -16.71 21.65 7.83
CA GLY A 18 -17.39 22.97 7.79
C GLY A 18 -16.66 24.07 7.03
N LYS A 19 -15.60 23.74 6.26
CA LYS A 19 -14.71 24.71 5.57
C LYS A 19 -15.46 25.80 4.80
N THR A 20 -16.37 25.43 3.91
CA THR A 20 -17.10 26.38 3.06
C THR A 20 -17.98 27.31 3.90
N LYS A 21 -18.82 26.76 4.81
CA LYS A 21 -19.71 27.55 5.66
C LYS A 21 -18.93 28.47 6.61
N VAL A 22 -17.92 27.94 7.29
CA VAL A 22 -17.07 28.72 8.21
C VAL A 22 -16.30 29.79 7.45
N GLY A 23 -15.75 29.46 6.28
CA GLY A 23 -15.00 30.40 5.44
C GLY A 23 -15.85 31.56 4.94
N GLN A 24 -17.08 31.30 4.49
CA GLN A 24 -18.04 32.34 4.11
C GLN A 24 -18.36 33.28 5.28
N GLU A 25 -18.58 32.74 6.48
CA GLU A 25 -18.87 33.55 7.66
C GLU A 25 -17.65 34.39 8.10
N VAL A 26 -16.44 33.85 8.02
CA VAL A 26 -15.20 34.57 8.28
C VAL A 26 -15.01 35.71 7.28
N ALA A 27 -15.19 35.43 5.99
CA ALA A 27 -15.09 36.42 4.92
C ALA A 27 -16.09 37.57 5.14
N ARG A 28 -17.35 37.22 5.47
CA ARG A 28 -18.40 38.20 5.79
C ARG A 28 -18.02 39.09 6.98
N ARG A 29 -17.44 38.52 8.04
CA ARG A 29 -17.04 39.27 9.25
C ARG A 29 -15.85 40.20 9.02
N LEU A 30 -14.91 39.79 8.16
CA LEU A 30 -13.71 40.58 7.85
C LEU A 30 -13.93 41.55 6.69
N GLY A 31 -15.02 41.41 5.92
CA GLY A 31 -15.26 42.17 4.69
C GLY A 31 -14.35 41.71 3.54
N TRP A 32 -13.96 40.44 3.55
CA TRP A 32 -12.98 39.82 2.65
C TRP A 32 -13.68 39.00 1.55
N SER A 33 -12.95 38.63 0.49
CA SER A 33 -13.47 37.69 -0.51
C SER A 33 -13.44 36.26 0.03
N PHE A 34 -14.42 35.43 -0.36
CA PHE A 34 -14.40 33.99 -0.12
C PHE A 34 -14.20 33.28 -1.46
N VAL A 35 -13.29 32.31 -1.48
CA VAL A 35 -13.02 31.47 -2.66
C VAL A 35 -12.96 30.02 -2.22
N ASP A 36 -13.79 29.16 -2.80
CA ASP A 36 -13.65 27.70 -2.69
C ASP A 36 -12.93 27.18 -3.93
N ILE A 37 -11.79 26.51 -3.73
CA ILE A 37 -10.93 26.04 -4.81
C ILE A 37 -11.66 25.00 -5.67
N ASP A 38 -12.47 24.14 -5.07
CA ASP A 38 -13.19 23.09 -5.79
C ASP A 38 -14.26 23.73 -6.71
N GLU A 39 -14.99 24.74 -6.22
CA GLU A 39 -15.94 25.52 -7.03
C GLU A 39 -15.25 26.32 -8.15
N GLU A 40 -14.09 26.89 -7.87
CA GLU A 40 -13.29 27.65 -8.83
C GLU A 40 -12.79 26.76 -9.98
N ILE A 41 -12.39 25.52 -9.69
CA ILE A 41 -12.04 24.52 -10.71
C ILE A 41 -13.26 24.20 -11.57
N VAL A 42 -14.42 23.90 -10.97
CA VAL A 42 -15.64 23.63 -11.75
C VAL A 42 -16.01 24.81 -12.64
N ARG A 43 -15.86 26.05 -12.15
CA ARG A 43 -16.15 27.27 -12.90
C ARG A 43 -15.22 27.49 -14.09
N LEU A 44 -13.91 27.31 -13.92
CA LEU A 44 -12.91 27.59 -14.95
C LEU A 44 -12.86 26.51 -16.04
N TRP A 45 -13.09 25.25 -15.67
CA TRP A 45 -13.00 24.12 -16.61
C TRP A 45 -14.37 23.60 -17.09
N GLY A 46 -15.47 24.06 -16.50
CA GLY A 46 -16.83 23.79 -16.98
C GLY A 46 -17.27 22.34 -16.86
N LYS A 47 -16.62 21.55 -16.00
CA LYS A 47 -16.92 20.13 -15.76
C LYS A 47 -16.95 19.84 -14.25
N PRO A 48 -17.84 18.94 -13.79
CA PRO A 48 -17.81 18.47 -12.40
C PRO A 48 -16.49 17.77 -12.08
N ILE A 49 -16.03 17.86 -10.83
CA ILE A 49 -14.77 17.25 -10.39
C ILE A 49 -14.76 15.74 -10.67
N ALA A 50 -15.87 15.05 -10.38
CA ALA A 50 -16.02 13.62 -10.67
C ALA A 50 -15.76 13.27 -12.15
N GLU A 51 -16.15 14.15 -13.08
CA GLU A 51 -15.88 13.95 -14.51
C GLU A 51 -14.40 14.17 -14.85
N ILE A 52 -13.75 15.16 -14.23
CA ILE A 52 -12.31 15.41 -14.39
C ILE A 52 -11.52 14.17 -13.92
N PHE A 53 -11.86 13.61 -12.76
CA PHE A 53 -11.22 12.39 -12.27
C PHE A 53 -11.47 11.20 -13.22
N ALA A 54 -12.70 11.01 -13.69
CA ALA A 54 -13.06 9.87 -14.53
C ALA A 54 -12.43 9.92 -15.93
N ARG A 55 -12.29 11.12 -16.52
CA ARG A 55 -11.80 11.30 -17.91
C ARG A 55 -10.33 11.66 -17.98
N ASP A 56 -9.91 12.59 -17.13
CA ASP A 56 -8.61 13.25 -17.22
C ASP A 56 -7.64 12.75 -16.13
N GLY A 57 -8.16 12.03 -15.11
CA GLY A 57 -7.39 11.41 -14.05
C GLY A 57 -7.01 12.35 -12.89
N GLU A 58 -6.63 11.76 -11.76
CA GLU A 58 -6.27 12.51 -10.55
C GLU A 58 -5.07 13.44 -10.78
N SER A 59 -4.06 13.01 -11.55
CA SER A 59 -2.86 13.85 -11.79
C SER A 59 -3.23 15.16 -12.47
N ARG A 60 -4.15 15.12 -13.45
CA ARG A 60 -4.65 16.34 -14.09
C ARG A 60 -5.42 17.20 -13.10
N PHE A 61 -6.31 16.61 -12.30
CA PHE A 61 -7.03 17.37 -11.26
C PHE A 61 -6.05 18.09 -10.31
N ARG A 62 -4.96 17.44 -9.88
CA ARG A 62 -3.95 18.06 -9.00
C ARG A 62 -3.19 19.21 -9.68
N GLU A 63 -2.94 19.12 -11.00
CA GLU A 63 -2.41 20.25 -11.76
C GLU A 63 -3.38 21.44 -11.76
N LEU A 64 -4.67 21.20 -12.02
CA LEU A 64 -5.69 22.24 -11.99
C LEU A 64 -5.83 22.87 -10.60
N GLU A 65 -5.85 22.04 -9.56
CA GLU A 65 -5.88 22.46 -8.15
C GLU A 65 -4.70 23.37 -7.82
N ARG A 66 -3.50 23.04 -8.32
CA ARG A 66 -2.30 23.86 -8.17
C ARG A 66 -2.40 25.19 -8.92
N GLU A 67 -2.85 25.18 -10.16
CA GLU A 67 -3.01 26.40 -10.98
C GLU A 67 -3.97 27.39 -10.30
N VAL A 68 -5.09 26.89 -9.78
CA VAL A 68 -6.06 27.69 -9.03
C VAL A 68 -5.47 28.20 -7.72
N LEU A 69 -4.84 27.32 -6.92
CA LEU A 69 -4.19 27.73 -5.66
C LEU A 69 -3.14 28.81 -5.88
N GLN A 70 -2.32 28.69 -6.93
CA GLN A 70 -1.29 29.67 -7.25
C GLN A 70 -1.89 31.05 -7.57
N ARG A 71 -3.05 31.09 -8.24
CA ARG A 71 -3.76 32.33 -8.54
C ARG A 71 -4.40 32.93 -7.28
N VAL A 72 -5.16 32.14 -6.54
CA VAL A 72 -5.94 32.61 -5.38
C VAL A 72 -5.01 33.02 -4.23
N CYS A 73 -3.90 32.32 -4.03
CA CYS A 73 -2.92 32.68 -2.99
C CYS A 73 -2.18 34.00 -3.27
N GLN A 74 -2.26 34.56 -4.48
CA GLN A 74 -1.71 35.89 -4.81
C GLN A 74 -2.67 37.03 -4.48
N GLU A 75 -3.95 36.74 -4.26
CA GLU A 75 -4.91 37.73 -3.79
C GLU A 75 -4.53 38.21 -2.38
N LYS A 76 -5.07 39.34 -1.96
CA LYS A 76 -4.94 39.83 -0.59
C LYS A 76 -6.34 39.93 0.00
N GLU A 77 -6.44 39.72 1.30
CA GLU A 77 -7.71 39.82 2.02
C GLU A 77 -8.74 38.81 1.49
N ALA A 78 -8.29 37.57 1.26
CA ALA A 78 -9.12 36.45 0.85
C ALA A 78 -9.18 35.34 1.91
N VAL A 79 -10.34 34.68 2.00
CA VAL A 79 -10.56 33.43 2.73
C VAL A 79 -10.70 32.31 1.71
N VAL A 80 -9.74 31.40 1.70
CA VAL A 80 -9.60 30.35 0.68
C VAL A 80 -9.94 28.99 1.30
N SER A 81 -10.99 28.33 0.82
CA SER A 81 -11.33 26.94 1.19
C SER A 81 -10.71 25.98 0.20
N THR A 82 -9.90 25.03 0.67
CA THR A 82 -9.25 24.03 -0.19
C THR A 82 -9.95 22.67 -0.09
N GLY A 83 -9.89 21.88 -1.16
CA GLY A 83 -10.26 20.47 -1.12
C GLY A 83 -9.52 19.70 -0.02
N GLY A 84 -10.15 18.63 0.51
CA GLY A 84 -9.61 17.87 1.64
C GLY A 84 -8.28 17.16 1.35
N GLY A 85 -7.91 17.00 0.08
CA GLY A 85 -6.64 16.41 -0.35
C GLY A 85 -5.54 17.43 -0.69
N ALA A 86 -5.86 18.72 -0.82
CA ALA A 86 -4.95 19.73 -1.35
C ALA A 86 -3.60 19.80 -0.60
N ILE A 87 -3.66 19.69 0.73
CA ILE A 87 -2.49 19.77 1.62
C ILE A 87 -1.58 18.53 1.53
N MET A 88 -1.98 17.46 0.85
CA MET A 88 -1.16 16.25 0.69
C MET A 88 -0.08 16.42 -0.38
N ASN A 89 -0.28 17.33 -1.33
CA ASN A 89 0.72 17.68 -2.34
C ASN A 89 1.73 18.72 -1.80
N ALA A 90 3.02 18.47 -1.93
CA ALA A 90 4.09 19.32 -1.41
C ALA A 90 4.08 20.72 -2.01
N SER A 91 3.90 20.85 -3.32
CA SER A 91 3.86 22.15 -3.99
C SER A 91 2.63 22.96 -3.57
N ASN A 92 1.47 22.31 -3.39
CA ASN A 92 0.27 22.98 -2.89
C ASN A 92 0.49 23.46 -1.44
N ARG A 93 1.11 22.64 -0.57
CA ARG A 93 1.48 23.08 0.78
C ARG A 93 2.36 24.32 0.77
N GLU A 94 3.38 24.35 -0.07
CA GLU A 94 4.28 25.50 -0.18
C GLU A 94 3.54 26.76 -0.62
N LEU A 95 2.63 26.65 -1.61
CA LEU A 95 1.78 27.76 -2.04
C LEU A 95 0.86 28.23 -0.92
N MET A 96 0.18 27.31 -0.22
CA MET A 96 -0.70 27.64 0.90
C MET A 96 0.08 28.34 2.01
N MET A 97 1.19 27.76 2.44
CA MET A 97 2.04 28.36 3.47
C MET A 97 2.57 29.72 3.01
N ALA A 98 2.97 29.90 1.76
CA ALA A 98 3.44 31.19 1.25
C ALA A 98 2.31 32.26 1.15
N GLY A 99 1.08 31.84 0.84
CA GLY A 99 -0.06 32.73 0.57
C GLY A 99 -0.78 33.26 1.81
N GLY A 100 -0.68 32.59 2.96
CA GLY A 100 -1.46 32.99 4.13
C GLY A 100 -1.21 32.16 5.38
N VAL A 101 -2.10 32.32 6.37
CA VAL A 101 -2.17 31.46 7.56
C VAL A 101 -3.04 30.25 7.22
N VAL A 102 -2.46 29.06 7.31
CA VAL A 102 -3.15 27.79 7.03
C VAL A 102 -3.83 27.29 8.29
N ILE A 103 -5.15 27.14 8.26
CA ILE A 103 -5.96 26.73 9.41
C ILE A 103 -6.72 25.45 9.07
N CYS A 104 -6.48 24.38 9.84
CA CYS A 104 -7.19 23.13 9.71
C CYS A 104 -8.50 23.16 10.51
N LEU A 105 -9.62 22.92 9.85
CA LEU A 105 -10.88 22.58 10.52
C LEU A 105 -10.94 21.08 10.76
N GLU A 106 -11.04 20.70 12.03
CA GLU A 106 -10.97 19.32 12.53
C GLU A 106 -12.33 18.91 13.13
N ALA A 107 -12.71 17.65 12.97
CA ALA A 107 -13.91 17.07 13.56
C ALA A 107 -13.73 15.55 13.73
N LYS A 108 -14.35 14.95 14.74
CA LYS A 108 -14.33 13.49 14.92
C LYS A 108 -15.00 12.79 13.72
N PRO A 109 -14.53 11.59 13.32
CA PRO A 109 -15.15 10.79 12.27
C PRO A 109 -16.67 10.62 12.42
N ALA A 110 -17.15 10.38 13.64
CA ALA A 110 -18.58 10.27 13.93
C ALA A 110 -19.35 11.57 13.63
N THR A 111 -18.77 12.73 13.95
CA THR A 111 -19.36 14.05 13.67
C THR A 111 -19.40 14.31 12.16
N ILE A 112 -18.32 14.00 11.46
CA ILE A 112 -18.24 14.09 9.99
C ILE A 112 -19.31 13.22 9.36
N TYR A 113 -19.43 11.97 9.80
CA TYR A 113 -20.43 11.03 9.32
C TYR A 113 -21.87 11.53 9.55
N GLN A 114 -22.18 12.05 10.73
CA GLN A 114 -23.49 12.63 11.02
C GLN A 114 -23.82 13.85 10.15
N ARG A 115 -22.84 14.74 9.91
CA ARG A 115 -23.01 15.90 9.03
C ARG A 115 -23.24 15.47 7.59
N LEU A 116 -22.48 14.47 7.12
CA LEU A 116 -22.61 13.86 5.80
C LEU A 116 -23.99 13.25 5.58
N LEU A 117 -24.53 12.50 6.55
CA LEU A 117 -25.88 11.92 6.47
C LEU A 117 -26.97 13.00 6.36
N ARG A 118 -26.90 14.05 7.20
CA ARG A 118 -27.87 15.15 7.16
C ARG A 118 -27.88 15.90 5.83
N ASP A 119 -26.70 16.05 5.22
CA ASP A 119 -26.55 16.72 3.94
C ASP A 119 -27.08 15.86 2.79
N ALA A 120 -26.80 14.55 2.82
CA ALA A 120 -27.35 13.57 1.86
C ALA A 120 -28.88 13.46 1.91
N GLU A 121 -29.50 13.70 3.06
CA GLU A 121 -30.96 13.78 3.21
C GLU A 121 -31.53 15.10 2.67
N ALA A 122 -30.72 16.16 2.58
CA ALA A 122 -31.14 17.50 2.21
C ALA A 122 -30.86 17.85 0.73
N SER A 123 -29.91 17.17 0.07
CA SER A 123 -29.56 17.39 -1.33
C SER A 123 -29.55 16.09 -2.15
N ASP A 124 -29.97 16.16 -3.41
CA ASP A 124 -29.95 15.02 -4.35
C ASP A 124 -28.57 14.89 -5.05
N GLU A 125 -27.52 15.46 -4.46
CA GLU A 125 -26.21 15.64 -5.09
C GLU A 125 -25.41 14.33 -5.15
N GLN A 126 -24.82 14.06 -6.32
CA GLN A 126 -23.98 12.89 -6.58
C GLN A 126 -22.63 12.95 -5.86
N GLU A 127 -22.13 14.13 -5.45
CA GLU A 127 -20.82 14.32 -4.81
C GLU A 127 -20.74 13.81 -3.36
N VAL A 128 -21.87 13.74 -2.65
CA VAL A 128 -21.96 13.23 -1.26
C VAL A 128 -21.82 11.71 -1.19
N ARG A 129 -22.23 11.02 -2.27
CA ARG A 129 -22.45 9.58 -2.32
C ARG A 129 -21.19 8.71 -2.30
N PRO A 130 -20.00 9.11 -2.81
CA PRO A 130 -18.80 8.28 -2.77
C PRO A 130 -18.28 8.00 -1.35
N LEU A 131 -18.38 8.95 -0.42
CA LEU A 131 -17.97 8.76 0.98
C LEU A 131 -18.98 7.90 1.77
N LEU A 132 -20.25 7.91 1.36
CA LEU A 132 -21.31 7.05 1.89
C LEU A 132 -21.40 5.68 1.19
N ALA A 133 -20.63 5.45 0.12
CA ALA A 133 -20.67 4.21 -0.63
C ALA A 133 -19.95 3.07 0.11
N GLY A 134 -20.62 1.92 0.22
CA GLY A 134 -20.10 0.71 0.85
C GLY A 134 -20.90 0.27 2.08
N SER A 135 -20.46 -0.81 2.74
CA SER A 135 -21.16 -1.40 3.90
C SER A 135 -20.83 -0.72 5.24
N ASP A 136 -19.77 0.09 5.32
CA ASP A 136 -19.34 0.77 6.55
C ASP A 136 -18.69 2.15 6.25
N PRO A 137 -19.50 3.19 6.02
CA PRO A 137 -19.01 4.54 5.70
C PRO A 137 -18.23 5.21 6.84
N LEU A 138 -18.59 4.93 8.10
CA LEU A 138 -17.90 5.52 9.25
C LEU A 138 -16.45 5.07 9.31
N ARG A 139 -16.20 3.77 9.16
CA ARG A 139 -14.85 3.21 9.12
C ARG A 139 -14.06 3.81 7.95
N ARG A 140 -14.68 4.01 6.79
CA ARG A 140 -14.04 4.69 5.65
C ARG A 140 -13.57 6.10 6.00
N ILE A 141 -14.41 6.89 6.68
CA ILE A 141 -14.05 8.23 7.17
C ILE A 141 -12.88 8.14 8.16
N GLU A 142 -12.90 7.20 9.11
CA GLU A 142 -11.83 6.98 10.08
C GLU A 142 -10.48 6.72 9.40
N TRP A 143 -10.45 5.84 8.40
CA TRP A 143 -9.24 5.51 7.65
C TRP A 143 -8.72 6.67 6.81
N LEU A 144 -9.57 7.26 5.95
CA LEU A 144 -9.16 8.36 5.08
C LEU A 144 -8.65 9.56 5.89
N LYS A 145 -9.39 9.92 6.94
CA LYS A 145 -8.97 10.98 7.85
C LYS A 145 -7.68 10.61 8.58
N GLY A 146 -7.56 9.37 9.06
CA GLY A 146 -6.38 8.86 9.76
C GLY A 146 -5.12 8.84 8.90
N PHE A 147 -5.26 8.65 7.58
CA PHE A 147 -4.22 8.77 6.58
C PHE A 147 -3.82 10.22 6.31
N ARG A 148 -4.80 11.14 6.21
CA ARG A 148 -4.55 12.57 5.97
C ARG A 148 -4.07 13.34 7.20
N GLN A 149 -4.27 12.80 8.40
CA GLN A 149 -3.99 13.48 9.67
C GLN A 149 -2.57 14.06 9.80
N PRO A 150 -1.49 13.37 9.40
CA PRO A 150 -0.14 13.92 9.49
C PRO A 150 0.04 15.19 8.66
N TYR A 151 -0.65 15.30 7.53
CA TYR A 151 -0.62 16.50 6.68
C TYR A 151 -1.44 17.65 7.27
N TYR A 152 -2.62 17.36 7.83
CA TYR A 152 -3.41 18.38 8.52
C TYR A 152 -2.66 18.99 9.71
N ALA A 153 -1.86 18.18 10.42
CA ALA A 153 -1.03 18.63 11.53
C ALA A 153 0.08 19.64 11.14
N LEU A 154 0.33 19.84 9.83
CA LEU A 154 1.24 20.87 9.32
C LEU A 154 0.63 22.28 9.28
N SER A 155 -0.66 22.41 9.54
CA SER A 155 -1.36 23.71 9.53
C SER A 155 -0.87 24.61 10.67
N ASP A 156 -0.88 25.92 10.47
CA ASP A 156 -0.46 26.91 11.48
C ASP A 156 -1.41 26.94 12.70
N TRP A 157 -2.67 26.56 12.50
CA TRP A 157 -3.70 26.52 13.53
C TRP A 157 -4.70 25.39 13.27
N THR A 158 -5.33 24.88 14.33
CA THR A 158 -6.38 23.85 14.22
C THR A 158 -7.60 24.27 15.02
N VAL A 159 -8.78 24.21 14.39
CA VAL A 159 -10.08 24.50 15.03
C VAL A 159 -10.88 23.21 15.09
N HIS A 160 -11.16 22.73 16.31
CA HIS A 160 -12.00 21.55 16.54
C HIS A 160 -13.48 21.94 16.51
N THR A 161 -14.16 21.58 15.43
CA THR A 161 -15.52 22.04 15.12
C THR A 161 -16.63 21.18 15.73
N ASP A 162 -16.32 20.11 16.46
CA ASP A 162 -17.31 19.14 16.95
C ASP A 162 -18.45 19.78 17.77
N ASN A 163 -18.10 20.72 18.64
CA ASN A 163 -19.02 21.33 19.61
C ASN A 163 -19.13 22.86 19.44
N LEU A 164 -18.73 23.38 18.29
CA LEU A 164 -18.79 24.81 18.01
C LEU A 164 -19.96 25.11 17.08
N THR A 165 -20.65 26.21 17.34
CA THR A 165 -21.53 26.87 16.39
C THR A 165 -20.73 27.42 15.21
N LEU A 166 -21.41 27.78 14.11
CA LEU A 166 -20.76 28.39 12.95
C LEU A 166 -20.05 29.69 13.35
N GLU A 167 -20.69 30.48 14.19
CA GLU A 167 -20.22 31.76 14.69
C GLU A 167 -18.98 31.62 15.57
N GLU A 168 -18.95 30.62 16.45
CA GLU A 168 -17.79 30.32 17.32
C GLU A 168 -16.62 29.75 16.50
N ALA A 169 -16.88 28.86 15.54
CA ALA A 169 -15.86 28.32 14.66
C ALA A 169 -15.22 29.43 13.81
N ALA A 170 -16.02 30.37 13.29
CA ALA A 170 -15.53 31.54 12.55
C ALA A 170 -14.69 32.46 13.44
N GLU A 171 -15.09 32.67 14.70
CA GLU A 171 -14.31 33.47 15.65
C GLU A 171 -12.95 32.82 15.96
N GLU A 172 -12.89 31.50 16.16
CA GLU A 172 -11.64 30.77 16.38
C GLU A 172 -10.73 30.77 15.15
N VAL A 173 -11.28 30.74 13.93
CA VAL A 173 -10.51 30.95 12.70
C VAL A 173 -9.88 32.34 12.66
N ILE A 174 -10.66 33.40 12.93
CA ILE A 174 -10.15 34.79 12.97
C ILE A 174 -9.08 34.95 14.05
N ARG A 175 -9.27 34.30 15.20
CA ARG A 175 -8.29 34.26 16.28
C ARG A 175 -6.99 33.59 15.85
N GLY A 176 -7.08 32.43 15.19
CA GLY A 176 -5.93 31.70 14.65
C GLY A 176 -5.15 32.55 13.65
N TRP A 177 -5.85 33.24 12.74
CA TRP A 177 -5.22 34.16 11.78
C TRP A 177 -4.49 35.32 12.46
N ARG A 178 -5.12 36.00 13.43
CA ARG A 178 -4.50 37.08 14.21
C ARG A 178 -3.25 36.63 14.97
N TYR A 179 -3.25 35.39 15.46
CA TYR A 179 -2.11 34.82 16.19
C TYR A 179 -0.98 34.39 15.23
N GLY A 180 -1.33 33.80 14.08
CA GLY A 180 -0.38 33.30 13.08
C GLY A 180 0.36 34.41 12.32
N GLY A 181 -0.28 35.56 12.10
CA GLY A 181 0.32 36.69 11.36
C GLY A 181 1.51 37.38 12.06
N GLY A 182 1.80 37.07 13.33
CA GLY A 182 2.80 37.77 14.14
C GLY A 182 4.11 37.02 14.42
N LYS A 183 4.27 35.74 14.04
CA LYS A 183 5.46 34.94 14.39
C LYS A 183 6.33 34.62 13.17
N LYS A 184 7.66 34.74 13.32
CA LYS A 184 8.62 34.11 12.40
C LYS A 184 8.42 32.60 12.48
N ARG A 185 8.07 32.01 11.33
CA ARG A 185 7.80 30.57 11.17
C ARG A 185 9.07 29.76 11.43
N GLU A 186 9.11 29.01 12.53
CA GLU A 186 10.06 27.90 12.65
C GLU A 186 9.56 26.77 11.74
N ARG A 187 10.23 26.63 10.58
CA ARG A 187 9.90 25.61 9.59
C ARG A 187 10.27 24.25 10.17
N ILE A 188 9.28 23.48 10.62
CA ILE A 188 9.45 22.04 10.81
C ILE A 188 9.53 21.45 9.41
N VAL A 189 10.75 21.23 8.93
CA VAL A 189 11.01 20.44 7.72
C VAL A 189 10.76 18.99 8.10
N LEU A 190 9.58 18.45 7.76
CA LEU A 190 9.39 17.02 7.81
C LEU A 190 10.30 16.38 6.73
N PRO A 191 11.07 15.33 7.06
CA PRO A 191 11.81 14.60 6.04
C PRO A 191 10.83 14.01 5.03
N SER A 192 10.98 14.41 3.76
CA SER A 192 10.40 13.81 2.55
C SER A 192 9.10 13.00 2.76
N MET A 193 8.00 13.66 3.15
CA MET A 193 6.69 13.10 2.81
C MET A 193 6.51 13.34 1.31
N ALA A 194 6.78 12.31 0.51
CA ALA A 194 6.48 12.28 -0.91
C ALA A 194 5.02 12.69 -1.15
N ASP A 195 4.72 13.27 -2.32
CA ASP A 195 3.37 13.64 -2.72
C ASP A 195 2.43 12.44 -2.53
N ALA A 196 1.55 12.50 -1.53
CA ALA A 196 0.51 11.49 -1.36
C ALA A 196 -0.69 11.86 -2.24
N ARG A 197 -1.10 10.93 -3.09
CA ARG A 197 -2.33 10.97 -3.88
C ARG A 197 -3.49 10.38 -3.09
N GLU A 198 -4.71 10.71 -3.48
CA GLU A 198 -5.91 10.08 -2.94
C GLU A 198 -5.99 8.60 -3.32
N SER A 199 -5.44 8.22 -4.48
CA SER A 199 -5.16 6.82 -4.85
C SER A 199 -4.21 6.07 -3.90
N ASP A 200 -3.37 6.80 -3.15
CA ASP A 200 -2.48 6.21 -2.15
C ASP A 200 -3.23 5.97 -0.83
N ALA A 201 -4.45 6.51 -0.71
CA ALA A 201 -5.37 6.12 0.34
C ALA A 201 -5.93 4.72 0.02
N PRO A 202 -5.97 3.80 0.99
CA PRO A 202 -6.20 2.38 0.75
C PRO A 202 -7.63 1.98 0.31
N TYR A 203 -8.49 2.90 -0.15
CA TYR A 203 -9.85 2.54 -0.57
C TYR A 203 -10.24 3.10 -1.94
N CYS A 204 -10.29 2.19 -2.91
CA CYS A 204 -10.87 2.39 -4.24
C CYS A 204 -12.39 2.39 -4.22
N GLU A 205 -13.00 3.04 -5.21
CA GLU A 205 -14.43 3.04 -5.54
C GLU A 205 -15.07 1.64 -5.72
N GLN A 206 -14.30 0.55 -5.80
CA GLN A 206 -14.84 -0.82 -5.79
C GLN A 206 -15.16 -1.31 -4.37
N GLN A 207 -16.46 -1.47 -4.07
CA GLN A 207 -17.00 -1.91 -2.79
C GLN A 207 -16.22 -3.10 -2.18
N GLY A 208 -15.52 -2.85 -1.07
CA GLY A 208 -14.96 -3.89 -0.19
C GLY A 208 -13.52 -4.32 -0.49
N ALA A 209 -12.81 -3.66 -1.41
CA ALA A 209 -11.38 -3.88 -1.60
C ALA A 209 -10.57 -3.31 -0.41
N ALA A 210 -9.49 -4.01 -0.04
CA ALA A 210 -8.55 -3.57 1.00
C ALA A 210 -7.53 -2.55 0.46
N CYS A 211 -7.23 -2.62 -0.83
CA CYS A 211 -6.49 -1.63 -1.59
C CYS A 211 -6.72 -1.86 -3.10
N VAL A 212 -6.27 -0.92 -3.92
CA VAL A 212 -6.15 -1.10 -5.37
C VAL A 212 -4.72 -0.85 -5.78
N VAL A 213 -4.27 -1.67 -6.72
CA VAL A 213 -3.02 -1.45 -7.42
C VAL A 213 -3.35 -0.76 -8.72
N THR A 214 -2.75 0.41 -8.96
CA THR A 214 -2.89 1.16 -10.21
C THR A 214 -1.52 1.32 -10.85
N THR A 215 -1.33 0.65 -11.97
CA THR A 215 -0.10 0.72 -12.76
C THR A 215 -0.34 1.39 -14.10
N ALA A 216 0.71 1.58 -14.90
CA ALA A 216 0.56 2.10 -16.26
C ALA A 216 -0.17 1.13 -17.19
N THR A 217 -0.19 -0.17 -16.85
CA THR A 217 -0.76 -1.22 -17.70
C THR A 217 -2.17 -1.62 -17.31
N GLU A 218 -2.47 -1.64 -16.00
CA GLU A 218 -3.73 -2.17 -15.47
C GLU A 218 -4.03 -1.58 -14.08
N SER A 219 -5.30 -1.54 -13.70
CA SER A 219 -5.76 -1.25 -12.33
C SER A 219 -6.62 -2.40 -11.83
N TYR A 220 -6.31 -2.92 -10.63
CA TYR A 220 -7.02 -4.07 -10.08
C TYR A 220 -7.21 -4.00 -8.55
N PRO A 221 -8.33 -4.52 -8.04
CA PRO A 221 -8.59 -4.63 -6.61
C PRO A 221 -7.82 -5.77 -5.95
N VAL A 222 -7.35 -5.49 -4.74
CA VAL A 222 -6.90 -6.50 -3.79
C VAL A 222 -7.92 -6.56 -2.67
N PHE A 223 -8.60 -7.69 -2.56
CA PHE A 223 -9.54 -7.93 -1.49
C PHE A 223 -8.91 -8.80 -0.41
N VAL A 224 -9.08 -8.39 0.84
CA VAL A 224 -8.57 -9.12 2.01
C VAL A 224 -9.71 -9.27 3.02
N GLY A 225 -9.96 -10.49 3.47
CA GLY A 225 -10.99 -10.74 4.47
C GLY A 225 -11.08 -12.20 4.89
N TRP A 226 -11.95 -12.48 5.85
CA TRP A 226 -12.17 -13.81 6.38
C TRP A 226 -13.37 -14.49 5.69
N GLY A 227 -13.19 -15.73 5.20
CA GLY A 227 -14.23 -16.46 4.48
C GLY A 227 -14.58 -15.85 3.11
N PHE A 228 -13.65 -15.09 2.52
CA PHE A 228 -13.87 -14.36 1.27
C PHE A 228 -13.95 -15.25 0.02
N LEU A 229 -13.55 -16.53 0.08
CA LEU A 229 -13.70 -17.45 -1.05
C LEU A 229 -15.15 -17.49 -1.55
N ASP A 230 -16.15 -17.45 -0.67
CA ASP A 230 -17.57 -17.48 -1.04
C ASP A 230 -18.02 -16.28 -1.88
N GLN A 231 -17.23 -15.20 -1.90
CA GLN A 231 -17.48 -14.00 -2.71
C GLN A 231 -16.77 -14.02 -4.06
N LEU A 232 -15.92 -15.03 -4.33
CA LEU A 232 -15.07 -15.10 -5.52
C LEU A 232 -15.89 -14.99 -6.81
N GLY A 233 -16.92 -15.81 -6.98
CA GLY A 233 -17.72 -15.84 -8.20
C GLY A 233 -18.36 -14.48 -8.51
N LYS A 234 -18.95 -13.82 -7.49
CA LYS A 234 -19.52 -12.48 -7.61
C LYS A 234 -18.45 -11.44 -7.98
N ARG A 235 -17.27 -11.50 -7.36
CA ARG A 235 -16.18 -10.54 -7.62
C ARG A 235 -15.57 -10.71 -9.00
N MET A 236 -15.40 -11.94 -9.47
CA MET A 236 -14.97 -12.22 -10.84
C MET A 236 -15.97 -11.66 -11.86
N ARG A 237 -17.28 -11.83 -11.64
CA ARG A 237 -18.32 -11.22 -12.48
C ARG A 237 -18.26 -9.70 -12.48
N ASN A 238 -18.11 -9.10 -11.31
CA ASN A 238 -17.98 -7.64 -11.17
C ASN A 238 -16.72 -7.08 -11.86
N ALA A 239 -15.64 -7.88 -11.92
CA ALA A 239 -14.43 -7.56 -12.68
C ALA A 239 -14.58 -7.80 -14.20
N GLY A 240 -15.80 -8.08 -14.69
CA GLY A 240 -16.09 -8.29 -16.11
C GLY A 240 -15.70 -9.67 -16.65
N LEU A 241 -15.32 -10.61 -15.79
CA LEU A 241 -14.94 -11.96 -16.20
C LEU A 241 -16.16 -12.81 -16.53
N GLN A 242 -16.06 -13.58 -17.60
CA GLN A 242 -17.09 -14.47 -18.11
C GLN A 242 -16.44 -15.72 -18.72
N GLY A 243 -17.22 -16.63 -19.31
CA GLY A 243 -16.69 -17.81 -20.00
C GLY A 243 -16.19 -18.89 -19.03
N ARG A 244 -15.05 -19.50 -19.35
CA ARG A 244 -14.46 -20.59 -18.56
C ARG A 244 -13.43 -20.05 -17.56
N ALA A 245 -13.39 -20.65 -16.38
CA ALA A 245 -12.36 -20.46 -15.37
C ALA A 245 -11.53 -21.73 -15.24
N HIS A 246 -10.23 -21.60 -15.50
CA HIS A 246 -9.24 -22.66 -15.45
C HIS A 246 -8.47 -22.56 -14.13
N ILE A 247 -8.80 -23.41 -13.16
CA ILE A 247 -8.16 -23.40 -11.85
C ILE A 247 -6.83 -24.13 -11.93
N VAL A 248 -5.73 -23.45 -11.60
CA VAL A 248 -4.42 -24.05 -11.40
C VAL A 248 -4.09 -23.99 -9.92
N SER A 249 -3.80 -25.14 -9.32
CA SER A 249 -3.49 -25.28 -7.90
C SER A 249 -2.43 -26.36 -7.69
N ASP A 250 -1.83 -26.45 -6.51
CA ASP A 250 -0.95 -27.57 -6.19
C ASP A 250 -1.72 -28.76 -5.59
N ASP A 251 -1.07 -29.92 -5.56
CA ASP A 251 -1.63 -31.19 -5.08
C ASP A 251 -1.94 -31.24 -3.58
N ARG A 252 -1.55 -30.24 -2.77
CA ARG A 252 -1.92 -30.10 -1.36
C ARG A 252 -3.05 -29.10 -1.12
N VAL A 253 -3.06 -27.99 -1.85
CA VAL A 253 -4.06 -26.93 -1.73
C VAL A 253 -5.36 -27.34 -2.43
N PHE A 254 -5.28 -28.02 -3.58
CA PHE A 254 -6.48 -28.40 -4.34
C PHE A 254 -7.45 -29.26 -3.52
N PRO A 255 -7.04 -30.32 -2.80
CA PRO A 255 -7.96 -31.11 -1.96
C PRO A 255 -8.61 -30.33 -0.81
N LEU A 256 -8.04 -29.19 -0.38
CA LEU A 256 -8.58 -28.38 0.71
C LEU A 256 -9.61 -27.37 0.23
N TYR A 257 -9.38 -26.74 -0.93
CA TYR A 257 -10.15 -25.58 -1.38
C TYR A 257 -10.67 -25.69 -2.81
N GLY A 258 -10.09 -26.54 -3.65
CA GLY A 258 -10.35 -26.64 -5.09
C GLY A 258 -11.80 -26.94 -5.42
N ASP A 259 -12.39 -27.96 -4.79
CA ASP A 259 -13.80 -28.34 -5.04
C ASP A 259 -14.79 -27.25 -4.57
N ARG A 260 -14.49 -26.58 -3.45
CA ARG A 260 -15.29 -25.45 -2.96
C ARG A 260 -15.24 -24.29 -3.95
N VAL A 261 -14.03 -23.91 -4.40
CA VAL A 261 -13.83 -22.84 -5.39
C VAL A 261 -14.53 -23.18 -6.70
N LYS A 262 -14.40 -24.42 -7.18
CA LYS A 262 -15.09 -24.89 -8.39
C LYS A 262 -16.59 -24.68 -8.29
N LYS A 263 -17.20 -25.14 -7.19
CA LYS A 263 -18.65 -24.99 -6.95
C LYS A 263 -19.08 -23.53 -6.93
N ILE A 264 -18.33 -22.65 -6.24
CA ILE A 264 -18.62 -21.21 -6.16
C ILE A 264 -18.61 -20.56 -7.56
N LEU A 265 -17.65 -20.94 -8.40
CA LEU A 265 -17.54 -20.42 -9.76
C LEU A 265 -18.65 -20.97 -10.68
N GLU A 266 -18.99 -22.25 -10.57
CA GLU A 266 -20.11 -22.85 -11.29
C GLU A 266 -21.45 -22.19 -10.92
N GLU A 267 -21.69 -21.93 -9.63
CA GLU A 267 -22.88 -21.21 -9.13
C GLU A 267 -22.95 -19.76 -9.64
N ALA A 268 -21.79 -19.13 -9.86
CA ALA A 268 -21.70 -17.83 -10.51
C ALA A 268 -21.81 -17.90 -12.04
N GLY A 269 -22.01 -19.08 -12.62
CA GLY A 269 -22.27 -19.33 -14.04
C GLY A 269 -21.01 -19.42 -14.92
N PHE A 270 -19.85 -19.71 -14.34
CA PHE A 270 -18.65 -20.03 -15.11
C PHE A 270 -18.65 -21.51 -15.50
N ALA A 271 -18.11 -21.84 -16.67
CA ALA A 271 -17.65 -23.21 -16.91
C ALA A 271 -16.32 -23.39 -16.16
N VAL A 272 -16.07 -24.53 -15.51
CA VAL A 272 -14.89 -24.67 -14.65
C VAL A 272 -14.18 -25.99 -14.90
N ASP A 273 -12.86 -25.89 -15.15
CA ASP A 273 -11.94 -27.02 -15.13
C ASP A 273 -10.80 -26.73 -14.17
N SER A 274 -10.09 -27.77 -13.74
CA SER A 274 -8.93 -27.64 -12.87
C SER A 274 -7.76 -28.54 -13.25
N MET A 275 -6.57 -28.10 -12.87
CA MET A 275 -5.32 -28.86 -12.92
C MET A 275 -4.59 -28.71 -11.60
N ALA A 276 -4.20 -29.85 -11.02
CA ALA A 276 -3.25 -29.88 -9.91
C ALA A 276 -1.83 -30.04 -10.48
N VAL A 277 -0.88 -29.24 -9.97
CA VAL A 277 0.56 -29.39 -10.22
C VAL A 277 1.26 -29.91 -8.97
N PRO A 278 2.46 -30.49 -9.08
CA PRO A 278 3.22 -30.88 -7.90
C PRO A 278 3.49 -29.69 -6.98
N GLN A 279 3.38 -29.88 -5.67
CA GLN A 279 3.73 -28.84 -4.71
C GLN A 279 5.24 -28.51 -4.67
N GLY A 280 5.56 -27.29 -4.20
CA GLY A 280 6.91 -26.86 -3.86
C GLY A 280 7.68 -26.20 -5.00
N GLU A 281 8.79 -25.54 -4.66
CA GLU A 281 9.55 -24.67 -5.56
C GLU A 281 10.02 -25.33 -6.87
N ARG A 282 10.20 -26.67 -6.89
CA ARG A 282 10.63 -27.40 -8.09
C ARG A 282 9.57 -27.42 -9.20
N SER A 283 8.29 -27.25 -8.87
CA SER A 283 7.25 -27.19 -9.91
C SER A 283 7.23 -25.86 -10.65
N LYS A 284 7.94 -24.84 -10.14
CA LYS A 284 8.16 -23.56 -10.81
C LYS A 284 9.18 -23.71 -11.95
N SER A 285 8.84 -24.48 -12.98
CA SER A 285 9.75 -24.88 -14.06
C SER A 285 9.07 -24.85 -15.43
N PHE A 286 9.87 -24.96 -16.49
CA PHE A 286 9.37 -25.04 -17.86
C PHE A 286 8.50 -26.26 -18.10
N GLU A 287 8.89 -27.41 -17.55
CA GLU A 287 8.18 -28.68 -17.72
C GLU A 287 6.75 -28.57 -17.20
N THR A 288 6.59 -27.95 -16.02
CA THR A 288 5.26 -27.76 -15.44
C THR A 288 4.47 -26.72 -16.25
N ALA A 289 5.09 -25.62 -16.68
CA ALA A 289 4.42 -24.63 -17.55
C ALA A 289 3.93 -25.26 -18.86
N VAL A 290 4.74 -26.11 -19.50
CA VAL A 290 4.37 -26.86 -20.72
C VAL A 290 3.19 -27.78 -20.46
N SER A 291 3.18 -28.51 -19.35
CA SER A 291 2.04 -29.38 -19.03
C SER A 291 0.73 -28.60 -18.82
N ILE A 292 0.79 -27.38 -18.28
CA ILE A 292 -0.38 -26.49 -18.19
C ILE A 292 -0.78 -25.99 -19.58
N TYR A 293 0.16 -25.66 -20.48
CA TYR A 293 -0.18 -25.29 -21.86
C TYR A 293 -0.88 -26.43 -22.60
N ASP A 294 -0.36 -27.65 -22.52
CA ASP A 294 -0.97 -28.83 -23.15
C ASP A 294 -2.39 -29.05 -22.62
N TRP A 295 -2.58 -28.94 -21.31
CA TRP A 295 -3.87 -29.04 -20.63
C TRP A 295 -4.88 -27.98 -21.11
N LEU A 296 -4.44 -26.74 -21.35
CA LEU A 296 -5.26 -25.65 -21.89
C LEU A 296 -5.61 -25.86 -23.37
N VAL A 297 -4.67 -26.38 -24.18
CA VAL A 297 -4.90 -26.74 -25.59
C VAL A 297 -5.95 -27.83 -25.71
N ASP A 298 -5.86 -28.87 -24.89
CA ASP A 298 -6.83 -29.98 -24.88
C ASP A 298 -8.25 -29.50 -24.53
N ARG A 299 -8.35 -28.50 -23.65
CA ARG A 299 -9.62 -27.85 -23.27
C ARG A 299 -10.12 -26.81 -24.27
N ARG A 300 -9.33 -26.54 -25.32
CA ARG A 300 -9.59 -25.49 -26.30
C ARG A 300 -9.84 -24.14 -25.63
N ALA A 301 -9.00 -23.81 -24.65
CA ALA A 301 -9.10 -22.55 -23.93
C ALA A 301 -9.07 -21.35 -24.91
N GLU A 302 -9.90 -20.35 -24.65
CA GLU A 302 -10.06 -19.17 -25.49
C GLU A 302 -9.56 -17.91 -24.79
N ARG A 303 -9.33 -16.82 -25.54
CA ARG A 303 -8.80 -15.56 -24.98
C ARG A 303 -9.67 -14.91 -23.90
N GLY A 304 -10.97 -15.21 -23.89
CA GLY A 304 -11.92 -14.71 -22.90
C GLY A 304 -11.93 -15.51 -21.60
N ASP A 305 -11.31 -16.69 -21.57
CA ASP A 305 -11.24 -17.54 -20.38
C ASP A 305 -10.25 -16.97 -19.36
N SER A 306 -10.44 -17.33 -18.09
CA SER A 306 -9.58 -16.88 -17.00
C SER A 306 -8.73 -18.01 -16.43
N ILE A 307 -7.49 -17.69 -16.06
CA ILE A 307 -6.65 -18.53 -15.19
C ILE A 307 -6.91 -18.11 -13.75
N VAL A 308 -7.29 -19.06 -12.89
CA VAL A 308 -7.47 -18.86 -11.45
C VAL A 308 -6.34 -19.57 -10.73
N ALA A 309 -5.38 -18.81 -10.21
CA ALA A 309 -4.25 -19.33 -9.44
C ALA A 309 -4.64 -19.49 -7.97
N LEU A 310 -4.84 -20.74 -7.52
CA LEU A 310 -5.25 -21.08 -6.17
C LEU A 310 -4.08 -21.76 -5.44
N GLY A 311 -3.34 -21.02 -4.60
CA GLY A 311 -2.19 -21.58 -3.90
C GLY A 311 -1.26 -20.55 -3.29
N GLY A 312 -0.05 -20.99 -2.91
CA GLY A 312 1.02 -20.10 -2.48
C GLY A 312 1.70 -19.35 -3.64
N GLY A 313 2.79 -18.64 -3.33
CA GLY A 313 3.53 -17.85 -4.32
C GLY A 313 4.07 -18.65 -5.52
N VAL A 314 4.41 -19.92 -5.32
CA VAL A 314 4.85 -20.81 -6.42
C VAL A 314 3.76 -20.99 -7.48
N VAL A 315 2.53 -21.31 -7.05
CA VAL A 315 1.38 -21.47 -7.94
C VAL A 315 1.03 -20.11 -8.57
N GLY A 316 1.04 -19.04 -7.78
CA GLY A 316 0.75 -17.68 -8.25
C GLY A 316 1.67 -17.25 -9.40
N ASP A 317 2.98 -17.49 -9.27
CA ASP A 317 3.96 -17.11 -10.28
C ASP A 317 3.91 -18.02 -11.52
N LEU A 318 3.78 -19.34 -11.32
CA LEU A 318 3.71 -20.30 -12.41
C LEU A 318 2.44 -20.12 -13.25
N ALA A 319 1.27 -20.09 -12.60
CA ALA A 319 -0.01 -19.90 -13.27
C ALA A 319 -0.11 -18.49 -13.88
N GLY A 320 0.46 -17.49 -13.21
CA GLY A 320 0.57 -16.13 -13.74
C GLY A 320 1.43 -16.07 -15.00
N PHE A 321 2.57 -16.77 -15.05
CA PHE A 321 3.43 -16.84 -16.22
C PHE A 321 2.74 -17.53 -17.40
N VAL A 322 2.02 -18.62 -17.12
CA VAL A 322 1.17 -19.29 -18.11
C VAL A 322 0.10 -18.33 -18.63
N ALA A 323 -0.60 -17.62 -17.74
CA ALA A 323 -1.62 -16.65 -18.12
C ALA A 323 -1.04 -15.54 -19.00
N ALA A 324 0.17 -15.05 -18.70
CA ALA A 324 0.82 -13.99 -19.46
C ALA A 324 1.19 -14.41 -20.90
N THR A 325 1.49 -15.69 -21.12
CA THR A 325 2.13 -16.17 -22.35
C THR A 325 1.20 -17.01 -23.23
N PHE A 326 0.28 -17.78 -22.64
CA PHE A 326 -0.69 -18.56 -23.38
C PHE A 326 -1.69 -17.66 -24.11
N LEU A 327 -1.89 -17.91 -25.40
CA LEU A 327 -2.66 -17.03 -26.31
C LEU A 327 -2.24 -15.55 -26.30
N ARG A 328 -1.02 -15.25 -25.82
CA ARG A 328 -0.46 -13.91 -25.58
C ARG A 328 -1.18 -13.11 -24.49
N GLY A 329 -1.82 -13.78 -23.53
CA GLY A 329 -2.46 -13.15 -22.39
C GLY A 329 -3.89 -13.66 -22.16
N LEU A 330 -4.10 -14.31 -21.02
CA LEU A 330 -5.41 -14.64 -20.47
C LEU A 330 -5.65 -13.87 -19.15
N PRO A 331 -6.89 -13.38 -18.90
CA PRO A 331 -7.27 -12.85 -17.59
C PRO A 331 -6.79 -13.72 -16.42
N LEU A 332 -6.03 -13.12 -15.50
CA LEU A 332 -5.49 -13.80 -14.32
C LEU A 332 -6.28 -13.39 -13.07
N VAL A 333 -6.62 -14.36 -12.22
CA VAL A 333 -7.17 -14.14 -10.88
C VAL A 333 -6.25 -14.83 -9.87
N GLN A 334 -5.77 -14.07 -8.88
CA GLN A 334 -4.90 -14.60 -7.82
C GLN A 334 -5.72 -14.89 -6.55
N ILE A 335 -5.61 -16.11 -6.04
CA ILE A 335 -6.21 -16.55 -4.77
C ILE A 335 -5.08 -17.08 -3.88
N PRO A 336 -4.28 -16.19 -3.25
CA PRO A 336 -3.18 -16.60 -2.41
C PRO A 336 -3.68 -17.30 -1.14
N THR A 337 -3.16 -18.51 -0.87
CA THR A 337 -3.48 -19.32 0.32
C THR A 337 -2.33 -19.39 1.33
N SER A 338 -1.31 -18.56 1.16
CA SER A 338 -0.18 -18.39 2.08
C SER A 338 -0.06 -16.94 2.49
N LEU A 339 0.43 -16.66 3.70
CA LEU A 339 0.56 -15.30 4.19
C LEU A 339 1.50 -14.46 3.29
N VAL A 340 2.64 -15.03 2.86
CA VAL A 340 3.53 -14.39 1.87
C VAL A 340 2.78 -14.03 0.59
N GLY A 341 1.98 -14.96 0.07
CA GLY A 341 1.16 -14.71 -1.13
C GLY A 341 0.19 -13.55 -0.95
N MET A 342 -0.46 -13.47 0.22
CA MET A 342 -1.47 -12.44 0.51
C MET A 342 -0.87 -11.04 0.62
N VAL A 343 0.35 -10.91 1.15
CA VAL A 343 0.94 -9.60 1.43
C VAL A 343 2.02 -9.18 0.44
N ASP A 344 2.58 -10.11 -0.33
CA ASP A 344 3.73 -9.84 -1.20
C ASP A 344 3.58 -10.39 -2.62
N SER A 345 3.67 -11.71 -2.84
CA SER A 345 3.87 -12.24 -4.21
C SER A 345 2.65 -12.15 -5.13
N ALA A 346 1.42 -12.17 -4.60
CA ALA A 346 0.24 -11.95 -5.44
C ALA A 346 0.05 -10.48 -5.88
N ILE A 347 0.86 -9.55 -5.36
CA ILE A 347 0.72 -8.11 -5.57
C ILE A 347 1.99 -7.57 -6.26
N GLY A 348 1.84 -7.02 -7.46
CA GLY A 348 2.95 -6.39 -8.19
C GLY A 348 3.30 -7.00 -9.54
N GLY A 349 2.51 -7.97 -10.00
CA GLY A 349 2.52 -8.47 -11.38
C GLY A 349 3.77 -9.26 -11.78
N LYS A 350 4.70 -9.53 -10.87
CA LYS A 350 5.86 -10.38 -11.18
C LYS A 350 5.39 -11.82 -11.22
N VAL A 351 5.47 -12.43 -12.39
CA VAL A 351 5.13 -13.84 -12.60
C VAL A 351 6.27 -14.52 -13.34
N GLY A 352 6.52 -15.80 -13.09
CA GLY A 352 7.66 -16.45 -13.71
C GLY A 352 7.93 -17.87 -13.26
N ILE A 353 8.96 -18.43 -13.86
CA ILE A 353 9.49 -19.77 -13.59
C ILE A 353 11.00 -19.70 -13.31
N ASN A 354 11.51 -20.75 -12.68
CA ASN A 354 12.93 -20.91 -12.41
C ASN A 354 13.64 -21.55 -13.60
N HIS A 355 14.91 -21.22 -13.75
CA HIS A 355 15.87 -21.94 -14.60
C HIS A 355 16.79 -22.77 -13.69
N PRO A 356 17.39 -23.89 -14.15
CA PRO A 356 18.36 -24.64 -13.35
C PRO A 356 19.52 -23.80 -12.80
N GLU A 357 19.88 -22.73 -13.51
CA GLU A 357 20.94 -21.77 -13.13
C GLU A 357 20.47 -20.63 -12.22
N GLY A 358 19.17 -20.52 -11.91
CA GLY A 358 18.68 -19.47 -11.00
C GLY A 358 17.17 -19.32 -10.91
N LYS A 359 16.72 -18.79 -9.76
CA LYS A 359 15.30 -18.54 -9.50
C LYS A 359 14.79 -17.30 -10.24
N ASN A 360 13.53 -17.34 -10.66
CA ASN A 360 12.78 -16.21 -11.23
C ASN A 360 13.44 -15.53 -12.45
N LEU A 361 14.40 -16.20 -13.11
CA LEU A 361 15.14 -15.60 -14.23
C LEU A 361 14.27 -15.41 -15.47
N ILE A 362 13.16 -16.13 -15.58
CA ILE A 362 12.31 -16.17 -16.77
C ILE A 362 10.88 -15.87 -16.33
N GLY A 363 10.33 -14.77 -16.84
CA GLY A 363 9.04 -14.29 -16.35
C GLY A 363 8.48 -13.13 -17.16
N ALA A 364 7.41 -12.55 -16.65
CA ALA A 364 6.74 -11.37 -17.20
C ALA A 364 6.26 -10.45 -16.07
N PHE A 365 6.06 -9.18 -16.40
CA PHE A 365 5.20 -8.29 -15.62
C PHE A 365 3.78 -8.42 -16.17
N TYR A 366 2.91 -9.12 -15.45
CA TYR A 366 1.55 -9.43 -15.85
C TYR A 366 0.58 -9.26 -14.67
N GLN A 367 -0.28 -8.25 -14.76
CA GLN A 367 -1.19 -7.89 -13.67
C GLN A 367 -2.44 -8.80 -13.65
N PRO A 368 -2.91 -9.21 -12.47
CA PRO A 368 -4.20 -9.89 -12.35
C PRO A 368 -5.36 -8.91 -12.54
N ARG A 369 -6.56 -9.46 -12.78
CA ARG A 369 -7.83 -8.72 -12.78
C ARG A 369 -8.37 -8.48 -11.37
N LEU A 370 -8.01 -9.35 -10.43
CA LEU A 370 -8.20 -9.14 -8.99
C LEU A 370 -7.30 -10.09 -8.19
N VAL A 371 -7.01 -9.71 -6.95
CA VAL A 371 -6.45 -10.58 -5.92
C VAL A 371 -7.50 -10.79 -4.84
N LEU A 372 -7.76 -12.02 -4.44
CA LEU A 372 -8.68 -12.35 -3.35
C LEU A 372 -7.95 -13.17 -2.28
N ALA A 373 -7.53 -12.48 -1.22
CA ALA A 373 -6.89 -13.06 -0.04
C ALA A 373 -7.95 -13.43 1.01
N ASP A 374 -8.31 -14.72 1.07
CA ASP A 374 -9.13 -15.27 2.16
C ASP A 374 -8.26 -15.75 3.31
N ILE A 375 -8.26 -15.00 4.40
CA ILE A 375 -7.42 -15.25 5.58
C ILE A 375 -7.77 -16.57 6.27
N GLN A 376 -9.01 -17.05 6.13
CA GLN A 376 -9.40 -18.34 6.69
C GLN A 376 -8.54 -19.49 6.12
N THR A 377 -7.97 -19.33 4.92
CA THR A 377 -7.08 -20.34 4.33
C THR A 377 -5.78 -20.53 5.11
N LEU A 378 -5.34 -19.52 5.88
CA LEU A 378 -4.15 -19.63 6.74
C LEU A 378 -4.32 -20.62 7.88
N THR A 379 -5.55 -20.98 8.25
CA THR A 379 -5.84 -21.93 9.35
C THR A 379 -5.41 -23.37 9.04
N THR A 380 -5.19 -23.70 7.76
CA THR A 380 -4.66 -25.01 7.34
C THR A 380 -3.19 -24.95 6.94
N LEU A 381 -2.60 -23.74 6.91
CA LEU A 381 -1.21 -23.53 6.51
C LEU A 381 -0.28 -24.09 7.59
N LEU A 382 0.81 -24.76 7.16
CA LEU A 382 1.81 -25.25 8.08
C LEU A 382 2.39 -24.11 8.90
N ARG A 383 2.56 -24.32 10.22
CA ARG A 383 3.04 -23.26 11.15
C ARG A 383 4.34 -22.60 10.68
N ARG A 384 5.29 -23.37 10.14
CA ARG A 384 6.57 -22.83 9.64
C ARG A 384 6.38 -21.87 8.45
N GLU A 385 5.48 -22.20 7.53
CA GLU A 385 5.12 -21.34 6.39
C GLU A 385 4.37 -20.08 6.83
N LEU A 386 3.49 -20.21 7.83
CA LEU A 386 2.82 -19.06 8.44
C LEU A 386 3.83 -18.12 9.12
N VAL A 387 4.75 -18.67 9.92
CA VAL A 387 5.83 -17.94 10.57
C VAL A 387 6.69 -17.19 9.55
N SER A 388 7.11 -17.88 8.49
CA SER A 388 7.84 -17.29 7.36
C SER A 388 7.10 -16.07 6.79
N GLY A 389 5.78 -16.14 6.60
CA GLY A 389 5.00 -15.01 6.09
C GLY A 389 4.96 -13.77 6.98
N TRP A 390 5.11 -13.90 8.30
CA TRP A 390 5.15 -12.74 9.20
C TRP A 390 6.39 -11.86 8.96
N ALA A 391 7.46 -12.40 8.40
CA ALA A 391 8.66 -11.62 8.07
C ALA A 391 8.34 -10.49 7.09
N GLU A 392 7.51 -10.75 6.07
CA GLU A 392 7.10 -9.75 5.08
C GLU A 392 6.19 -8.67 5.68
N VAL A 393 5.31 -9.07 6.61
CA VAL A 393 4.45 -8.11 7.33
C VAL A 393 5.28 -7.20 8.23
N ILE A 394 6.25 -7.76 8.96
CA ILE A 394 7.19 -7.00 9.78
C ILE A 394 8.04 -6.08 8.91
N LYS A 395 8.52 -6.56 7.75
CA LYS A 395 9.25 -5.76 6.77
C LYS A 395 8.45 -4.52 6.39
N HIS A 396 7.20 -4.67 5.96
CA HIS A 396 6.32 -3.55 5.59
C HIS A 396 6.15 -2.54 6.74
N ALA A 397 5.98 -3.01 7.97
CA ALA A 397 5.92 -2.17 9.15
C ALA A 397 7.21 -1.36 9.35
N MET A 398 8.37 -2.02 9.26
CA MET A 398 9.68 -1.39 9.45
C MET A 398 9.99 -0.34 8.38
N ILE A 399 9.60 -0.57 7.13
CA ILE A 399 9.92 0.34 6.02
C ILE A 399 8.89 1.46 5.82
N ARG A 400 7.63 1.32 6.26
CA ARG A 400 6.60 2.34 5.94
C ARG A 400 5.63 2.67 7.06
N ASP A 401 5.40 1.78 8.04
CA ASP A 401 4.24 1.91 8.91
C ASP A 401 4.53 1.66 10.40
N PRO A 402 4.88 2.72 11.15
CA PRO A 402 5.08 2.65 12.60
C PRO A 402 3.83 2.22 13.40
N ARG A 403 2.63 2.45 12.87
CA ARG A 403 1.38 2.03 13.54
C ARG A 403 1.14 0.53 13.33
N LEU A 404 1.44 -0.01 12.14
CA LEU A 404 1.45 -1.45 11.91
C LEU A 404 2.48 -2.13 12.83
N LEU A 405 3.66 -1.54 13.01
CA LEU A 405 4.68 -2.07 13.93
C LEU A 405 4.13 -2.18 15.35
N LYS A 406 3.51 -1.11 15.85
CA LYS A 406 2.88 -1.08 17.17
C LYS A 406 1.78 -2.14 17.31
N LEU A 407 0.95 -2.32 16.28
CA LEU A 407 -0.10 -3.33 16.27
C LEU A 407 0.46 -4.75 16.35
N LEU A 408 1.53 -5.05 15.59
CA LEU A 408 2.25 -6.33 15.65
C LEU A 408 2.82 -6.60 17.05
N GLU A 409 3.35 -5.58 17.71
CA GLU A 409 3.91 -5.70 19.06
C GLU A 409 2.84 -5.95 20.12
N GLU A 410 1.76 -5.16 20.10
CA GLU A 410 0.70 -5.20 21.12
C GLU A 410 -0.20 -6.43 20.97
N ARG A 411 -0.45 -6.89 19.74
CA ARG A 411 -1.44 -7.94 19.44
C ARG A 411 -0.83 -9.24 18.89
N SER A 412 0.48 -9.42 19.02
CA SER A 412 1.21 -10.63 18.57
C SER A 412 0.55 -11.95 18.93
N GLN A 413 0.06 -12.11 20.17
CA GLN A 413 -0.58 -13.35 20.63
C GLN A 413 -1.89 -13.68 19.89
N GLU A 414 -2.65 -12.66 19.52
CA GLU A 414 -3.89 -12.83 18.75
C GLU A 414 -3.58 -13.11 17.28
N LEU A 415 -2.55 -12.48 16.74
CA LEU A 415 -2.07 -12.73 15.38
C LEU A 415 -1.52 -14.15 15.20
N LEU A 416 -0.74 -14.65 16.17
CA LEU A 416 -0.25 -16.04 16.16
C LEU A 416 -1.39 -17.07 16.24
N LYS A 417 -2.54 -16.69 16.81
CA LYS A 417 -3.75 -17.51 16.85
C LYS A 417 -4.68 -17.30 15.66
N LEU A 418 -4.32 -16.40 14.74
CA LEU A 418 -5.14 -16.00 13.61
C LEU A 418 -6.52 -15.47 14.02
N GLU A 419 -6.59 -14.68 15.10
CA GLU A 419 -7.85 -14.02 15.51
C GLU A 419 -8.38 -13.16 14.37
N GLU A 420 -9.64 -13.38 13.99
CA GLU A 420 -10.22 -12.95 12.71
C GLU A 420 -10.04 -11.46 12.44
N GLN A 421 -10.47 -10.61 13.39
CA GLN A 421 -10.53 -9.16 13.19
C GLN A 421 -9.14 -8.54 13.05
N VAL A 422 -8.22 -8.87 13.97
CA VAL A 422 -6.88 -8.28 14.00
C VAL A 422 -6.00 -8.81 12.87
N THR A 423 -6.14 -10.10 12.53
CA THR A 423 -5.40 -10.69 11.41
C THR A 423 -5.86 -10.07 10.10
N THR A 424 -7.17 -9.85 9.93
CA THR A 424 -7.72 -9.15 8.76
C THR A 424 -7.19 -7.74 8.62
N GLU A 425 -7.17 -6.96 9.70
CA GLU A 425 -6.62 -5.60 9.68
C GLU A 425 -5.14 -5.60 9.31
N VAL A 426 -4.33 -6.46 9.92
CA VAL A 426 -2.88 -6.52 9.71
C VAL A 426 -2.52 -6.95 8.28
N VAL A 427 -3.16 -8.00 7.76
CA VAL A 427 -2.92 -8.49 6.39
C VAL A 427 -3.37 -7.46 5.36
N ALA A 428 -4.55 -6.85 5.56
CA ALA A 428 -5.07 -5.81 4.65
C ALA A 428 -4.13 -4.60 4.58
N ARG A 429 -3.63 -4.16 5.74
CA ARG A 429 -2.70 -3.05 5.85
C ARG A 429 -1.34 -3.35 5.22
N SER A 430 -0.83 -4.57 5.42
CA SER A 430 0.41 -5.03 4.80
C SER A 430 0.29 -5.09 3.27
N ALA A 431 -0.79 -5.65 2.76
CA ALA A 431 -1.10 -5.68 1.33
C ALA A 431 -1.23 -4.25 0.74
N ALA A 432 -1.84 -3.32 1.46
CA ALA A 432 -1.97 -1.93 1.05
C ALA A 432 -0.61 -1.22 0.94
N ILE A 433 0.33 -1.49 1.85
CA ILE A 433 1.71 -0.96 1.76
C ILE A 433 2.38 -1.44 0.48
N LYS A 434 2.30 -2.75 0.20
CA LYS A 434 2.84 -3.33 -1.05
C LYS A 434 2.18 -2.71 -2.28
N ALA A 435 0.86 -2.59 -2.27
CA ALA A 435 0.08 -2.03 -3.37
C ALA A 435 0.44 -0.57 -3.67
N GLY A 436 0.61 0.26 -2.64
CA GLY A 436 1.04 1.66 -2.80
C GLY A 436 2.41 1.76 -3.46
N VAL A 437 3.39 0.99 -2.95
CA VAL A 437 4.76 0.98 -3.51
C VAL A 437 4.79 0.47 -4.96
N VAL A 438 4.00 -0.56 -5.29
CA VAL A 438 3.86 -1.07 -6.66
C VAL A 438 3.19 -0.04 -7.58
N SER A 439 2.19 0.69 -7.09
CA SER A 439 1.47 1.69 -7.89
C SER A 439 2.34 2.92 -8.18
N GLU A 440 3.29 3.23 -7.29
CA GLU A 440 4.32 4.24 -7.54
C GLU A 440 5.39 3.75 -8.53
N ASP A 441 5.74 2.46 -8.51
CA ASP A 441 6.81 1.88 -9.33
C ASP A 441 6.54 0.41 -9.72
N GLU A 442 5.85 0.21 -10.84
CA GLU A 442 5.47 -1.12 -11.34
C GLU A 442 6.69 -1.97 -11.74
N LYS A 443 7.72 -1.36 -12.33
CA LYS A 443 8.82 -2.06 -13.01
C LYS A 443 10.14 -2.05 -12.24
N GLU A 444 10.12 -1.61 -10.98
CA GLU A 444 11.29 -1.58 -10.09
C GLU A 444 12.43 -0.69 -10.59
N LEU A 445 12.10 0.46 -11.15
CA LEU A 445 13.07 1.44 -11.62
C LEU A 445 13.33 2.57 -10.62
N GLY A 446 12.62 2.59 -9.49
CA GLY A 446 12.67 3.65 -8.49
C GLY A 446 12.39 3.13 -7.08
N ILE A 447 11.33 3.66 -6.46
CA ILE A 447 11.09 3.49 -5.02
C ILE A 447 10.81 2.04 -4.61
N ARG A 448 10.40 1.16 -5.53
CA ARG A 448 10.02 -0.23 -5.19
C ARG A 448 11.16 -1.04 -4.59
N ILE A 449 12.41 -0.62 -4.82
CA ILE A 449 13.60 -1.21 -4.20
C ILE A 449 13.52 -1.24 -2.66
N ILE A 450 12.77 -0.34 -2.00
CA ILE A 450 12.65 -0.35 -0.53
C ILE A 450 12.03 -1.64 0.01
N LEU A 451 11.28 -2.39 -0.81
CA LEU A 451 10.72 -3.69 -0.46
C LEU A 451 11.80 -4.77 -0.31
N ASN A 452 13.03 -4.48 -0.73
CA ASN A 452 14.19 -5.37 -0.59
C ASN A 452 14.90 -5.17 0.77
N TYR A 453 14.27 -4.52 1.74
CA TYR A 453 14.80 -4.47 3.11
C TYR A 453 15.04 -5.89 3.63
N GLY A 454 16.30 -6.18 3.99
CA GLY A 454 16.78 -7.51 4.37
C GLY A 454 17.07 -8.48 3.22
N HIS A 455 16.60 -8.23 1.99
CA HIS A 455 16.66 -9.20 0.89
C HIS A 455 18.08 -9.44 0.35
N THR A 456 18.96 -8.43 0.38
CA THR A 456 20.35 -8.58 -0.09
C THR A 456 21.07 -9.73 0.63
N ILE A 457 20.95 -9.80 1.97
CA ILE A 457 21.55 -10.88 2.77
C ILE A 457 20.70 -12.15 2.64
N ALA A 458 19.37 -12.03 2.60
CA ALA A 458 18.46 -13.18 2.46
C ALA A 458 18.76 -14.00 1.21
N HIS A 459 18.84 -13.35 0.04
CA HIS A 459 19.19 -14.02 -1.22
C HIS A 459 20.56 -14.68 -1.15
N GLY A 460 21.54 -14.03 -0.50
CA GLY A 460 22.86 -14.62 -0.23
C GLY A 460 22.78 -15.91 0.60
N LEU A 461 21.97 -15.92 1.66
CA LEU A 461 21.74 -17.10 2.52
C LEU A 461 21.02 -18.23 1.77
N GLU A 462 19.96 -17.89 1.04
CA GLU A 462 19.17 -18.83 0.27
C GLU A 462 20.03 -19.50 -0.82
N ALA A 463 20.78 -18.72 -1.60
CA ALA A 463 21.68 -19.24 -2.64
C ALA A 463 22.84 -20.06 -2.04
N ALA A 464 23.46 -19.59 -0.95
CA ALA A 464 24.56 -20.31 -0.29
C ALA A 464 24.14 -21.68 0.26
N THR A 465 22.86 -21.85 0.56
CA THR A 465 22.24 -23.10 1.04
C THR A 465 21.47 -23.85 -0.03
N SER A 466 21.62 -23.47 -1.30
CA SER A 466 20.93 -24.09 -2.45
C SER A 466 19.41 -24.14 -2.28
N TYR A 467 18.84 -23.19 -1.53
CA TYR A 467 17.41 -23.08 -1.21
C TYR A 467 16.81 -24.28 -0.46
N GLU A 468 17.63 -25.11 0.16
CA GLU A 468 17.16 -26.31 0.87
C GLU A 468 16.94 -26.09 2.37
N ARG A 469 17.61 -25.08 2.95
CA ARG A 469 17.62 -24.88 4.40
C ARG A 469 16.55 -23.92 4.90
N PHE A 470 16.53 -22.72 4.34
CA PHE A 470 15.67 -21.63 4.80
C PHE A 470 14.43 -21.51 3.93
N LEU A 471 13.28 -21.27 4.56
CA LEU A 471 12.18 -20.63 3.87
C LEU A 471 12.54 -19.16 3.62
N HIS A 472 11.93 -18.57 2.59
CA HIS A 472 12.24 -17.19 2.19
C HIS A 472 12.13 -16.19 3.35
N GLY A 473 11.02 -16.22 4.10
CA GLY A 473 10.79 -15.31 5.23
C GLY A 473 11.77 -15.51 6.39
N GLU A 474 12.29 -16.73 6.59
CA GLU A 474 13.35 -16.99 7.58
C GLU A 474 14.66 -16.30 7.18
N ALA A 475 15.03 -16.40 5.90
CA ALA A 475 16.21 -15.72 5.36
C ALA A 475 16.03 -14.18 5.39
N VAL A 476 14.84 -13.68 5.05
CA VAL A 476 14.49 -12.25 5.12
C VAL A 476 14.55 -11.74 6.56
N ALA A 477 14.10 -12.50 7.55
CA ALA A 477 14.21 -12.12 8.97
C ALA A 477 15.67 -11.94 9.43
N ILE A 478 16.55 -12.89 9.09
CA ILE A 478 17.99 -12.78 9.37
C ILE A 478 18.60 -11.61 8.59
N GLY A 479 18.20 -11.43 7.33
CA GLY A 479 18.66 -10.34 6.49
C GLY A 479 18.24 -8.97 7.00
N MET A 480 17.02 -8.82 7.53
CA MET A 480 16.54 -7.59 8.18
C MET A 480 17.37 -7.27 9.42
N MET A 481 17.80 -8.27 10.19
CA MET A 481 18.73 -8.05 11.30
C MET A 481 20.08 -7.52 10.79
N GLY A 482 20.61 -8.09 9.72
CA GLY A 482 21.83 -7.58 9.08
C GLY A 482 21.70 -6.14 8.59
N ALA A 483 20.61 -5.83 7.89
CA ALA A 483 20.34 -4.47 7.41
C ALA A 483 20.20 -3.46 8.58
N ALA A 484 19.52 -3.84 9.67
CA ALA A 484 19.40 -3.02 10.87
C ALA A 484 20.76 -2.78 11.56
N MET A 485 21.58 -3.82 11.69
CA MET A 485 22.92 -3.73 12.29
C MET A 485 23.87 -2.88 11.45
N ILE A 486 23.83 -3.00 10.12
CA ILE A 486 24.57 -2.11 9.21
C ILE A 486 24.10 -0.67 9.39
N SER A 487 22.78 -0.44 9.41
CA SER A 487 22.21 0.90 9.63
C SER A 487 22.69 1.52 10.94
N GLN A 488 22.78 0.71 12.00
CA GLN A 488 23.30 1.14 13.29
C GLN A 488 24.79 1.48 13.25
N GLN A 489 25.63 0.63 12.66
CA GLN A 489 27.07 0.88 12.57
C GLN A 489 27.40 2.14 11.73
N LEU A 490 26.53 2.48 10.78
CA LEU A 490 26.61 3.72 10.00
C LEU A 490 26.02 4.95 10.72
N GLY A 491 25.51 4.79 11.95
CA GLY A 491 24.90 5.87 12.73
C GLY A 491 23.52 6.33 12.23
N LEU A 492 22.88 5.55 11.35
CA LEU A 492 21.56 5.86 10.79
C LEU A 492 20.42 5.42 11.72
N LEU A 493 20.61 4.30 12.44
CA LEU A 493 19.58 3.67 13.25
C LEU A 493 20.00 3.56 14.71
N SER A 494 19.10 3.83 15.65
CA SER A 494 19.40 3.67 17.07
C SER A 494 19.42 2.20 17.49
N GLN A 495 20.24 1.88 18.50
CA GLN A 495 20.29 0.55 19.11
C GLN A 495 18.91 0.07 19.60
N GLU A 496 18.08 1.00 20.08
CA GLU A 496 16.72 0.72 20.56
C GLU A 496 15.84 0.16 19.43
N VAL A 497 15.90 0.74 18.23
CA VAL A 497 15.11 0.25 17.09
C VAL A 497 15.60 -1.11 16.61
N VAL A 498 16.92 -1.35 16.63
CA VAL A 498 17.49 -2.68 16.32
C VAL A 498 16.97 -3.74 17.31
N GLN A 499 16.99 -3.44 18.60
CA GLN A 499 16.49 -4.34 19.66
C GLN A 499 14.98 -4.57 19.52
N ARG A 500 14.22 -3.51 19.21
CA ARG A 500 12.79 -3.57 18.97
C ARG A 500 12.44 -4.50 17.80
N GLN A 501 13.16 -4.38 16.67
CA GLN A 501 13.01 -5.30 15.54
C GLN A 501 13.36 -6.74 15.93
N GLN A 502 14.48 -6.95 16.62
CA GLN A 502 14.92 -8.28 17.06
C GLN A 502 13.86 -8.95 17.95
N ALA A 503 13.37 -8.23 18.96
CA ALA A 503 12.36 -8.72 19.88
C ALA A 503 11.05 -9.06 19.15
N LEU A 504 10.65 -8.25 18.17
CA LEU A 504 9.47 -8.53 17.38
C LEU A 504 9.62 -9.78 16.51
N LEU A 505 10.74 -9.93 15.80
CA LEU A 505 11.01 -11.13 15.00
C LEU A 505 10.98 -12.39 15.87
N GLN A 506 11.65 -12.37 17.01
CA GLN A 506 11.64 -13.49 17.97
C GLN A 506 10.23 -13.78 18.50
N ARG A 507 9.40 -12.76 18.71
CA ARG A 507 8.02 -12.92 19.18
C ARG A 507 7.12 -13.63 18.16
N PHE A 508 7.45 -13.57 16.88
CA PHE A 508 6.79 -14.31 15.81
C PHE A 508 7.50 -15.63 15.47
N ASP A 509 8.40 -16.12 16.33
CA ASP A 509 9.21 -17.33 16.14
C ASP A 509 10.14 -17.27 14.91
N LEU A 510 10.51 -16.08 14.43
CA LEU A 510 11.43 -15.91 13.30
C LEU A 510 12.90 -15.93 13.75
N PRO A 511 13.80 -16.52 12.94
CA PRO A 511 15.22 -16.52 13.24
C PRO A 511 15.81 -15.12 13.07
N THR A 512 16.72 -14.76 13.97
CA THR A 512 17.46 -13.48 13.95
C THR A 512 18.95 -13.68 13.69
N ARG A 513 19.40 -14.93 13.66
CA ARG A 513 20.77 -15.39 13.41
C ARG A 513 20.71 -16.78 12.76
N CYS A 514 21.83 -17.24 12.24
CA CYS A 514 21.99 -18.64 11.82
C CYS A 514 23.41 -19.14 12.12
N SER A 515 23.63 -20.45 11.99
CA SER A 515 24.93 -21.11 12.12
C SER A 515 25.23 -21.94 10.87
N ASP A 516 26.44 -22.45 10.70
CA ASP A 516 26.76 -23.49 9.71
C ASP A 516 26.45 -23.10 8.25
N VAL A 517 26.66 -21.83 7.88
CA VAL A 517 26.63 -21.36 6.49
C VAL A 517 27.98 -20.74 6.16
N ASP A 518 28.55 -21.13 5.03
CA ASP A 518 29.84 -20.61 4.56
C ASP A 518 29.68 -19.13 4.14
N ILE A 519 30.32 -18.24 4.89
CA ILE A 519 30.33 -16.80 4.62
C ILE A 519 30.83 -16.48 3.21
N GLU A 520 31.82 -17.20 2.69
CA GLU A 520 32.36 -16.96 1.35
C GLU A 520 31.36 -17.34 0.26
N ARG A 521 30.45 -18.29 0.53
CA ARG A 521 29.33 -18.58 -0.40
C ARG A 521 28.28 -17.48 -0.37
N ILE A 522 27.95 -16.96 0.82
CA ILE A 522 26.99 -15.85 0.96
C ILE A 522 27.51 -14.62 0.21
N LEU A 523 28.76 -14.22 0.46
CA LEU A 523 29.36 -13.04 -0.17
C LEU A 523 29.44 -13.19 -1.70
N ARG A 524 29.84 -14.37 -2.20
CA ARG A 524 29.84 -14.64 -3.65
C ARG A 524 28.44 -14.58 -4.25
N ALA A 525 27.43 -15.13 -3.57
CA ALA A 525 26.05 -15.07 -4.05
C ALA A 525 25.53 -13.62 -4.11
N MET A 526 25.87 -12.79 -3.12
CA MET A 526 25.54 -11.36 -3.13
C MET A 526 26.25 -10.57 -4.24
N GLU A 527 27.42 -11.03 -4.68
CA GLU A 527 28.16 -10.44 -5.81
C GLU A 527 27.64 -10.88 -7.18
N LEU A 528 27.14 -12.12 -7.30
CA LEU A 528 26.59 -12.68 -8.55
C LEU A 528 25.23 -12.09 -8.95
N ASP A 529 24.50 -11.47 -8.01
CA ASP A 529 23.25 -10.74 -8.29
C ASP A 529 23.49 -9.43 -9.09
N LYS A 530 24.75 -9.08 -9.37
CA LYS A 530 25.14 -7.94 -10.20
C LYS A 530 25.09 -8.31 -11.68
N LYS A 531 24.32 -7.56 -12.47
CA LYS A 531 24.19 -7.81 -13.93
C LYS A 531 25.46 -7.43 -14.69
N THR A 532 26.33 -6.60 -14.10
CA THR A 532 27.67 -6.28 -14.63
C THR A 532 28.67 -6.12 -13.48
N GLY A 533 29.95 -6.46 -13.71
CA GLY A 533 31.02 -6.39 -12.69
C GLY A 533 31.32 -5.00 -12.12
N GLU A 534 30.67 -3.95 -12.64
CA GLU A 534 30.80 -2.55 -12.17
C GLU A 534 29.65 -2.09 -11.25
N GLU A 535 28.56 -2.87 -11.10
CA GLU A 535 27.42 -2.47 -10.26
C GLU A 535 27.78 -2.55 -8.76
N LYS A 536 27.50 -1.47 -8.03
CA LYS A 536 27.58 -1.44 -6.57
C LYS A 536 26.35 -2.12 -5.97
N VAL A 537 26.51 -2.73 -4.80
CA VAL A 537 25.38 -3.34 -4.07
C VAL A 537 24.49 -2.22 -3.54
N HIS A 538 23.22 -2.20 -3.93
CA HIS A 538 22.23 -1.30 -3.37
C HIS A 538 21.67 -1.89 -2.08
N TRP A 539 22.08 -1.31 -0.95
CA TRP A 539 21.60 -1.69 0.37
C TRP A 539 20.35 -0.91 0.72
N VAL A 540 19.30 -1.63 1.12
CA VAL A 540 18.11 -1.04 1.73
C VAL A 540 18.30 -1.08 3.25
N LEU A 541 18.45 0.09 3.84
CA LEU A 541 18.73 0.34 5.25
C LEU A 541 17.60 1.18 5.87
N LEU A 542 17.70 1.50 7.16
CA LEU A 542 16.74 2.36 7.86
C LEU A 542 17.43 3.53 8.56
N ALA A 543 16.83 4.71 8.50
CA ALA A 543 17.12 5.84 9.39
C ALA A 543 16.17 5.91 10.59
N GLY A 544 15.15 5.05 10.59
CA GLY A 544 14.10 4.96 11.60
C GLY A 544 12.99 4.04 11.09
N VAL A 545 12.02 3.71 11.96
CA VAL A 545 10.82 2.98 11.54
C VAL A 545 10.02 3.84 10.57
N GLY A 546 9.68 3.30 9.40
CA GLY A 546 8.99 4.03 8.34
C GLY A 546 9.90 4.91 7.48
N GLN A 547 11.22 4.84 7.67
CA GLN A 547 12.20 5.71 7.00
C GLN A 547 13.31 4.88 6.32
N PRO A 548 13.02 4.25 5.18
CA PRO A 548 13.98 3.45 4.45
C PRO A 548 14.98 4.35 3.72
N VAL A 549 16.24 3.94 3.69
CA VAL A 549 17.33 4.66 3.01
C VAL A 549 18.09 3.68 2.13
N ILE A 550 18.35 4.10 0.88
CA ILE A 550 19.12 3.30 -0.08
C ILE A 550 20.56 3.79 -0.07
N ARG A 551 21.54 2.88 0.09
CA ARG A 551 22.97 3.21 0.14
C ARG A 551 23.75 2.27 -0.78
N ASP A 552 24.64 2.82 -1.59
CA ASP A 552 25.58 2.09 -2.45
C ASP A 552 27.03 2.18 -1.94
N ASP A 553 27.25 2.89 -0.83
CA ASP A 553 28.54 3.22 -0.24
C ASP A 553 28.78 2.55 1.12
N VAL A 554 28.08 1.43 1.40
CA VAL A 554 28.31 0.63 2.61
C VAL A 554 29.72 0.02 2.54
N PRO A 555 30.61 0.32 3.51
CA PRO A 555 31.95 -0.25 3.53
C PRO A 555 31.91 -1.77 3.59
N ARG A 556 32.74 -2.45 2.79
CA ARG A 556 32.76 -3.91 2.70
C ARG A 556 33.06 -4.54 4.06
N GLU A 557 33.94 -3.93 4.84
CA GLU A 557 34.35 -4.40 6.17
C GLU A 557 33.17 -4.39 7.15
N VAL A 558 32.29 -3.38 7.07
CA VAL A 558 31.06 -3.28 7.88
C VAL A 558 30.10 -4.40 7.51
N ALA A 559 29.80 -4.56 6.22
CA ALA A 559 28.89 -5.60 5.74
C ALA A 559 29.39 -7.01 6.10
N VAL A 560 30.66 -7.32 5.84
CA VAL A 560 31.28 -8.62 6.18
C VAL A 560 31.33 -8.85 7.68
N GLY A 561 31.61 -7.81 8.47
CA GLY A 561 31.61 -7.88 9.93
C GLY A 561 30.23 -8.25 10.48
N VAL A 562 29.17 -7.59 10.00
CA VAL A 562 27.78 -7.88 10.38
C VAL A 562 27.37 -9.28 9.95
N ILE A 563 27.66 -9.70 8.72
CA ILE A 563 27.34 -11.06 8.25
C ILE A 563 28.03 -12.10 9.14
N ARG A 564 29.30 -11.88 9.50
CA ARG A 564 30.01 -12.78 10.43
C ARG A 564 29.32 -12.86 11.79
N GLU A 565 28.85 -11.74 12.33
CA GLU A 565 28.12 -11.72 13.60
C GLU A 565 26.78 -12.48 13.52
N LEU A 566 26.05 -12.36 12.41
CA LEU A 566 24.82 -13.12 12.18
C LEU A 566 25.04 -14.64 12.12
N LEU A 567 26.25 -15.08 11.80
CA LEU A 567 26.64 -16.50 11.68
C LEU A 567 27.14 -17.12 13.00
N GLN A 568 27.29 -16.35 14.07
CA GLN A 568 27.84 -16.80 15.37
C GLN A 568 26.77 -17.37 16.31
N SER A 569 25.77 -18.10 15.78
CA SER A 569 24.70 -18.68 16.61
C SER A 569 25.09 -19.97 17.34
#